data_AF-A0A848HF77-F1
#
_entry.id   AF-A0A848HF77-F1
#
_cell.length_a   1.000
_cell.length_b   1.000
_cell.length_c   1.000
_cell.angle_alpha   90.00
_cell.angle_beta   90.00
_cell.angle_gamma   90.00
#
_symmetry.space_group_name_H-M   'P 1'
#
loop_
_entity.id
_entity.type
_entity.pdbx_description
1 polymer ?
#
loop_
_entity_poly.entity_id
_entity_poly.type
_entity_poly.pdbx_seq_one_letter_code
_entity_poly.pdbx_strand_id
1 'polypeptide(L)' 'MTRTDRQERKSYGMLRMSRAISRAISAPTPNEQDKAIRWVAAWGLIGGIRSDTVRLRNPELIQPVPAQQEHTYAETAQSG' A
#
# COMPACT_ATOMS: atom_id res chain seq x y z
N MET A 1 -19.12 -26.96 10.82
CA MET A 1 -18.62 -25.61 11.15
C MET A 1 -19.81 -24.76 11.52
N THR A 2 -19.86 -24.24 12.75
CA THR A 2 -21.04 -23.52 13.25
C THR A 2 -21.11 -22.10 12.67
N ARG A 3 -22.27 -21.45 12.77
CA ARG A 3 -22.42 -20.04 12.38
C ARG A 3 -21.45 -19.14 13.17
N THR A 4 -21.17 -19.49 14.42
CA THR A 4 -20.22 -18.80 15.30
C THR A 4 -18.80 -18.89 14.78
N ASP A 5 -18.32 -20.08 14.41
CA ASP A 5 -16.99 -20.27 13.79
C ASP A 5 -16.80 -19.38 12.55
N ARG A 6 -17.85 -19.24 11.72
CA ARG A 6 -17.81 -18.42 10.52
C ARG A 6 -17.70 -16.94 10.86
N GLN A 7 -18.43 -16.48 11.88
CA GLN A 7 -18.39 -15.09 12.31
C GLN A 7 -17.05 -14.73 12.94
N GLU A 8 -16.48 -15.62 13.74
CA GLU A 8 -15.16 -15.43 14.36
C GLU A 8 -14.05 -15.30 13.30
N ARG A 9 -14.04 -16.18 12.29
CA ARG A 9 -13.07 -16.08 11.19
C ARG A 9 -13.19 -14.77 10.41
N LYS A 10 -14.42 -14.29 10.18
CA LYS A 10 -14.66 -13.00 9.54
C LYS A 10 -14.11 -11.85 10.38
N SER A 11 -14.49 -11.78 11.64
CA SER A 11 -14.04 -10.73 12.58
C SER A 11 -12.52 -10.73 12.71
N TYR A 12 -11.92 -11.92 12.81
CA TYR A 12 -10.47 -12.08 12.86
C TYR A 12 -9.79 -11.61 11.56
N GLY A 13 -10.33 -12.00 10.39
CA GLY A 13 -9.86 -11.52 9.09
C GLY A 13 -9.89 -10.00 8.98
N MET A 14 -11.00 -9.37 9.39
CA MET A 14 -11.14 -7.91 9.37
C MET A 14 -10.16 -7.20 10.32
N LEU A 15 -9.95 -7.74 11.54
CA LEU A 15 -8.97 -7.19 12.48
C LEU A 15 -7.54 -7.28 11.94
N ARG A 16 -7.19 -8.37 11.26
CA ARG A 16 -5.85 -8.52 10.66
C ARG A 16 -5.68 -7.62 9.44
N MET A 17 -6.75 -7.45 8.66
CA MET A 17 -6.78 -6.52 7.54
C MET A 17 -6.57 -5.08 8.00
N SER A 18 -7.26 -4.62 9.05
CA SER A 18 -7.09 -3.24 9.54
C SER A 18 -5.65 -2.97 9.99
N ARG A 19 -5.01 -3.93 10.67
CA ARG A 19 -3.59 -3.84 11.04
C ARG A 19 -2.67 -3.80 9.83
N ALA A 20 -2.97 -4.57 8.78
CA ALA A 20 -2.21 -4.54 7.54
C ALA A 20 -2.35 -3.19 6.80
N ILE A 21 -3.54 -2.58 6.82
CA ILE A 21 -3.77 -1.23 6.27
C ILE A 21 -2.94 -0.20 7.03
N SER A 22 -3.00 -0.19 8.37
CA SER A 22 -2.17 0.71 9.18
C SER A 22 -0.69 0.52 8.87
N ARG A 23 -0.24 -0.72 8.68
CA ARG A 23 1.15 -1.01 8.32
C ARG A 23 1.52 -0.51 6.93
N ALA A 24 0.62 -0.59 5.95
CA ALA A 24 0.86 -0.09 4.60
C ALA A 24 0.96 1.44 4.55
N ILE A 25 0.15 2.13 5.37
CA ILE A 25 0.18 3.59 5.49
C ILE A 25 1.46 4.06 6.18
N SER A 26 1.88 3.38 7.25
CA SER A 26 3.07 3.74 8.03
C SER A 26 4.37 3.10 7.55
N ALA A 27 4.38 2.45 6.38
CA ALA A 27 5.56 1.73 5.89
C ALA A 27 6.69 2.70 5.51
N PRO A 28 7.92 2.53 6.04
CA PRO A 28 9.05 3.39 5.74
C PRO A 28 9.67 3.13 4.35
N THR A 29 9.38 1.97 3.74
CA THR A 29 9.92 1.61 2.43
C THR A 29 8.83 1.08 1.49
N PRO A 30 8.98 1.26 0.17
CA PRO A 30 8.04 0.71 -0.82
C PRO A 30 7.89 -0.82 -0.72
N ASN A 31 8.98 -1.54 -0.45
CA ASN A 31 8.94 -3.01 -0.30
C ASN A 31 8.11 -3.44 0.93
N GLU A 32 8.21 -2.71 2.05
CA GLU A 32 7.37 -2.98 3.22
C GLU A 32 5.91 -2.60 2.98
N GLN A 33 5.66 -1.52 2.25
CA GLN A 33 4.32 -1.12 1.83
C GLN A 33 3.69 -2.20 0.94
N ASP A 34 4.39 -2.71 -0.06
CA ASP A 34 3.91 -3.78 -0.94
C ASP A 34 3.59 -5.06 -0.18
N LYS A 35 4.44 -5.45 0.78
CA LYS A 35 4.16 -6.60 1.67
C LYS A 35 2.90 -6.37 2.49
N ALA A 36 2.75 -5.19 3.07
CA ALA A 36 1.57 -4.84 3.84
C ALA A 36 0.29 -4.84 2.98
N ILE A 37 0.34 -4.31 1.75
CA ILE A 37 -0.78 -4.34 0.78
C ILE A 37 -1.18 -5.78 0.45
N ARG A 38 -0.20 -6.68 0.24
CA ARG A 38 -0.50 -8.11 0.02
C ARG A 38 -1.20 -8.75 1.21
N TRP A 39 -0.84 -8.34 2.44
CA TRP A 39 -1.54 -8.80 3.64
C TRP A 39 -2.95 -8.23 3.75
N VAL A 40 -3.19 -6.98 3.33
CA VAL A 40 -4.56 -6.43 3.25
C VAL A 40 -5.44 -7.30 2.36
N ALA A 41 -4.95 -7.66 1.16
CA ALA A 41 -5.69 -8.51 0.23
C ALA A 41 -5.94 -9.92 0.81
N ALA A 42 -4.92 -10.55 1.39
CA ALA A 42 -5.04 -11.89 1.96
C ALA A 42 -6.05 -11.93 3.13
N TRP A 43 -5.98 -10.98 4.05
CA TRP A 43 -6.89 -10.92 5.19
C TRP A 43 -8.29 -10.44 4.81
N GLY A 44 -8.42 -9.58 3.79
CA GLY A 44 -9.70 -9.19 3.20
C GLY A 44 -10.46 -10.41 2.66
N LEU A 45 -9.78 -11.29 1.92
CA LEU A 45 -10.37 -12.53 1.41
C LEU A 45 -10.88 -13.44 2.53
N ILE A 46 -10.11 -13.59 3.61
CA ILE A 46 -10.51 -14.35 4.81
C ILE A 46 -11.71 -13.69 5.52
N GLY A 47 -11.74 -12.36 5.55
CA GLY A 47 -12.86 -11.56 6.06
C GLY A 47 -14.12 -11.63 5.19
N GLY A 48 -14.04 -12.21 3.98
CA GLY A 48 -15.12 -12.29 3.01
C GLY A 48 -15.23 -11.09 2.08
N ILE A 49 -14.20 -10.21 2.04
CA ILE A 49 -14.06 -9.15 1.05
C ILE A 49 -13.42 -9.76 -0.18
N ARG A 50 -14.20 -9.88 -1.27
CA ARG A 50 -13.70 -10.38 -2.56
C ARG A 50 -13.08 -9.20 -3.31
N SER A 51 -11.87 -9.39 -3.82
CA SER A 51 -11.17 -8.43 -4.67
C SER A 51 -11.59 -8.51 -6.14
N ASP A 52 -12.88 -8.69 -6.43
CA ASP A 52 -13.40 -8.43 -7.78
C ASP A 52 -13.54 -6.92 -8.05
N THR A 53 -13.72 -6.11 -7.00
CA THR A 53 -13.96 -4.66 -7.14
C THR A 53 -12.95 -3.75 -6.42
N VAL A 54 -12.14 -4.25 -5.49
CA VAL A 54 -11.21 -3.40 -4.70
C VAL A 54 -9.82 -3.41 -5.33
N ARG A 55 -9.62 -2.58 -6.37
CA ARG A 55 -8.28 -2.15 -6.78
C ARG A 55 -7.74 -1.18 -5.72
N LEU A 56 -6.87 -1.65 -4.82
CA LEU A 56 -6.06 -0.79 -3.94
C LEU A 56 -4.98 0.02 -4.71
N ARG A 57 -4.96 -0.08 -6.04
CA ARG A 57 -4.16 0.76 -6.91
C ARG A 57 -5.01 1.96 -7.28
N ASN A 58 -4.97 3.01 -6.46
CA ASN A 58 -5.44 4.33 -6.90
C ASN A 58 -4.35 4.90 -7.82
N PRO A 59 -4.54 4.93 -9.15
CA PRO A 59 -3.53 5.47 -10.06
C PRO A 59 -3.27 6.97 -9.80
N GLU A 60 -4.21 7.69 -9.20
CA GLU A 60 -4.07 9.11 -8.86
C GLU A 60 -3.05 9.37 -7.74
N LEU A 61 -2.73 8.38 -6.91
CA LEU A 61 -1.69 8.48 -5.85
C LEU A 61 -0.29 8.12 -6.37
N ILE A 62 -0.20 7.62 -7.61
CA ILE A 62 1.05 7.33 -8.31
C ILE A 62 1.21 8.37 -9.42
N GLN A 63 1.10 9.65 -9.08
CA GLN A 63 1.78 10.65 -9.90
C GLN A 63 3.24 10.64 -9.44
N PRO A 64 4.20 10.18 -10.27
CA PRO A 64 5.57 10.55 -10.04
C PRO A 64 5.60 12.08 -10.09
N VAL A 65 5.93 12.73 -8.97
CA VAL A 65 6.42 14.10 -9.02
C VAL A 65 7.51 14.07 -10.10
N PRO A 66 7.36 14.83 -11.21
CA PRO A 66 8.44 14.89 -12.18
C PRO A 66 9.65 15.38 -11.39
N ALA A 67 10.67 14.52 -11.31
CA ALA A 67 11.96 14.90 -10.77
C ALA A 67 12.34 16.18 -11.52
N GLN A 68 12.26 17.31 -10.80
CA GLN A 68 12.79 18.55 -11.32
C GLN A 68 14.24 18.23 -11.63
N GLN A 69 14.55 18.23 -12.91
CA GLN A 69 15.90 18.08 -13.40
C GLN A 69 16.71 19.16 -12.69
N GLU A 70 17.49 18.76 -11.69
CA GLU A 70 18.59 19.56 -11.20
C GLU A 70 19.51 19.74 -12.40
N HIS A 71 19.29 20.82 -13.15
CA HIS A 71 20.26 21.37 -14.06
C HIS A 71 21.42 21.88 -13.21
N THR A 72 22.25 20.95 -12.76
CA THR A 72 23.61 21.21 -12.33
C THR A 72 24.37 21.65 -13.57
N TYR A 73 24.34 22.95 -13.86
CA TYR A 73 25.43 23.59 -14.58
C TYR A 73 26.32 24.27 -13.54
N ALA A 74 27.15 23.44 -12.91
CA ALA A 74 28.43 23.93 -12.45
C ALA A 74 29.31 24.09 -13.69
N GLU A 75 30.11 25.16 -13.67
CA GLU A 75 31.33 25.34 -14.46
C GLU A 75 31.17 25.97 -15.85
N THR A 76 31.30 27.31 -15.89
CA THR A 76 32.49 27.90 -16.53
C THR A 76 32.92 29.14 -15.75
N ALA A 77 34.05 29.01 -15.04
CA ALA A 77 34.92 30.12 -14.72
C ALA A 77 35.58 30.67 -16.01
N GLN A 78 36.19 31.86 -15.89
CA GLN A 78 36.94 32.64 -16.91
C GLN A 78 36.08 33.41 -17.91
N SER A 79 36.36 34.64 -18.32
CA SER A 79 37.36 35.67 -17.97
C SER A 79 37.00 36.89 -18.85
N GLY A 80 37.24 38.12 -18.39
CA GLY A 80 37.25 39.30 -19.25
C GLY A 80 36.71 40.55 -18.58
#